data_AF-A0A5M6HQH6-F1
#
_entry.id   AF-A0A5M6HQH6-F1
#
_cell.length_a   1.000
_cell.length_b   1.000
_cell.length_c   1.000
_cell.angle_alpha   90.00
_cell.angle_beta   90.00
_cell.angle_gamma   90.00
#
_symmetry.space_group_name_H-M   'P 1'
#
loop_
_entity.id
_entity.type
_entity.pdbx_description
1 polymer ?
#
loop_
_entity_poly.entity_id
_entity_poly.type
_entity_poly.pdbx_seq_one_letter_code
_entity_poly.pdbx_strand_id
1 'polypeptide(L)'
;MSGAAGTRRQRALRKAIRELAPHIPLADAEPIFRQALSAPALRGLPPSIAVWLATTTHVRHCHTDYDTLLAEGYDRDAARFFVVDRMNEILTQWGAARLVDPEVEDLEIEQFPA
;
A
#
# COMPACT_ATOMS: atom_id res chain seq x y z
N MET A 1 -32.35 -7.67 -9.70
CA MET A 1 -31.36 -6.60 -9.45
C MET A 1 -29.99 -7.23 -9.23
N SER A 2 -29.24 -7.56 -10.30
CA SER A 2 -27.88 -8.12 -10.17
C SER A 2 -26.90 -7.11 -10.75
N GLY A 3 -26.39 -6.22 -9.90
CA GLY A 3 -25.36 -5.27 -10.26
C GLY A 3 -24.03 -6.00 -10.41
N ALA A 4 -23.51 -6.04 -11.64
CA ALA A 4 -22.32 -6.75 -12.07
C ALA A 4 -21.19 -6.77 -11.02
N ALA A 5 -20.83 -7.97 -10.55
CA ALA A 5 -19.58 -8.17 -9.84
C ALA A 5 -18.45 -7.64 -10.73
N GLY A 6 -17.70 -6.65 -10.23
CA GLY A 6 -16.68 -5.90 -10.99
C GLY A 6 -15.71 -6.76 -11.79
N THR A 7 -14.86 -6.17 -12.64
CA THR A 7 -13.97 -6.93 -13.55
C THR A 7 -13.14 -8.00 -12.82
N ARG A 8 -12.63 -9.00 -13.55
CA ARG A 8 -11.77 -10.05 -12.95
C ARG A 8 -10.65 -9.45 -12.09
N ARG A 9 -10.02 -8.36 -12.56
CA ARG A 9 -8.99 -7.61 -11.82
C ARG A 9 -9.56 -6.96 -10.56
N GLN A 10 -10.69 -6.27 -10.64
CA GLN A 10 -11.33 -5.65 -9.47
C GLN A 10 -11.67 -6.68 -8.38
N ARG A 11 -12.17 -7.87 -8.75
CA ARG A 11 -12.43 -8.95 -7.78
C ARG A 11 -11.14 -9.49 -7.16
N ALA A 12 -10.09 -9.64 -7.95
CA ALA A 12 -8.80 -10.12 -7.47
C ALA A 12 -8.14 -9.11 -6.50
N LEU A 13 -8.20 -7.81 -6.79
CA LEU A 13 -7.70 -6.76 -5.90
C LEU A 13 -8.47 -6.73 -4.57
N ARG A 14 -9.81 -6.78 -4.59
CA ARG A 14 -10.61 -6.86 -3.35
C ARG A 14 -10.35 -8.13 -2.54
N LYS A 15 -10.03 -9.25 -3.21
CA LYS A 15 -9.59 -10.46 -2.53
C LYS A 15 -8.23 -10.24 -1.87
N ALA A 16 -7.25 -9.71 -2.61
CA ALA A 16 -5.91 -9.43 -2.10
C ALA A 16 -5.90 -8.45 -0.91
N ILE A 17 -6.77 -7.42 -0.90
CA ILE A 17 -6.89 -6.52 0.26
C ILE A 17 -7.36 -7.28 1.50
N ARG A 18 -8.39 -8.14 1.37
CA ARG A 18 -8.91 -8.93 2.50
C ARG A 18 -7.91 -9.97 3.02
N GLU A 19 -7.10 -10.53 2.12
CA GLU A 19 -6.03 -11.46 2.48
C GLU A 19 -4.84 -10.75 3.11
N LEU A 20 -4.50 -9.55 2.64
CA LEU A 20 -3.42 -8.76 3.19
C LEU A 20 -3.79 -8.22 4.57
N ALA A 21 -4.91 -7.50 4.70
CA ALA A 21 -5.25 -6.68 5.86
C ALA A 21 -6.76 -6.84 6.20
N PRO A 22 -7.16 -7.88 6.94
CA PRO A 22 -8.57 -8.21 7.19
C PRO A 22 -9.32 -7.19 8.05
N HIS A 23 -8.61 -6.37 8.83
CA HIS A 23 -9.19 -5.38 9.73
C HIS A 23 -9.00 -3.93 9.25
N ILE A 24 -8.62 -3.74 7.99
CA ILE A 24 -8.44 -2.42 7.40
C ILE A 24 -9.74 -1.58 7.49
N PRO A 25 -9.67 -0.32 7.94
CA PRO A 25 -10.81 0.60 7.88
C PRO A 25 -11.26 0.85 6.45
N LEU A 26 -12.57 1.02 6.25
CA LEU A 26 -13.13 1.29 4.92
C LEU A 26 -12.56 2.58 4.30
N ALA A 27 -12.27 3.58 5.14
CA ALA A 27 -11.69 4.85 4.73
C ALA A 27 -10.31 4.70 4.07
N ASP A 28 -9.54 3.67 4.45
CA ASP A 28 -8.22 3.36 3.91
C ASP A 28 -8.30 2.35 2.76
N ALA A 29 -9.18 1.35 2.88
CA ALA A 29 -9.32 0.29 1.88
C ALA A 29 -9.72 0.81 0.49
N GLU A 30 -10.59 1.82 0.43
CA GLU A 30 -11.09 2.35 -0.84
C GLU A 30 -10.03 3.16 -1.62
N PRO A 31 -9.28 4.11 -1.02
CA PRO A 31 -8.12 4.73 -1.65
C PRO A 31 -7.08 3.71 -2.15
N ILE A 32 -6.73 2.72 -1.32
CA ILE A 32 -5.78 1.66 -1.69
C ILE A 32 -6.28 0.86 -2.89
N PHE A 33 -7.56 0.46 -2.88
CA PHE A 33 -8.18 -0.26 -3.99
C PHE A 33 -8.15 0.56 -5.28
N ARG A 34 -8.51 1.84 -5.21
CA ARG A 34 -8.47 2.75 -6.37
C ARG A 34 -7.07 2.86 -6.93
N GLN A 35 -6.07 3.07 -6.07
CA GLN A 35 -4.68 3.20 -6.50
C GLN A 35 -4.17 1.91 -7.16
N ALA A 36 -4.39 0.74 -6.55
CA ALA A 36 -3.98 -0.54 -7.10
C ALA A 36 -4.68 -0.88 -8.44
N LEU A 37 -5.88 -0.32 -8.67
CA LEU A 37 -6.65 -0.51 -9.89
C LEU A 37 -6.21 0.43 -11.02
N SER A 38 -5.98 1.72 -10.73
CA SER A 38 -5.84 2.78 -11.74
C SER A 38 -4.40 3.19 -12.02
N ALA A 39 -3.48 3.07 -11.05
CA ALA A 39 -2.12 3.56 -11.20
C ALA A 39 -1.41 2.84 -12.35
N PRO A 40 -0.90 3.55 -13.37
CA PRO A 40 -0.30 2.94 -14.56
C PRO A 40 0.76 1.89 -14.23
N ALA A 41 1.66 2.19 -13.30
CA ALA A 41 2.74 1.31 -12.89
C ALA A 41 2.26 0.05 -12.13
N LEU A 42 1.05 0.06 -11.57
CA LEU A 42 0.48 -1.08 -10.84
C LEU A 42 -0.38 -2.00 -11.72
N ARG A 43 -0.83 -1.52 -12.89
CA ARG A 43 -1.79 -2.25 -13.75
C ARG A 43 -1.25 -3.57 -14.28
N GLY A 44 0.04 -3.68 -14.52
CA GLY A 44 0.71 -4.90 -14.99
C GLY A 44 1.05 -5.90 -13.89
N LEU A 45 1.07 -5.48 -12.63
CA LEU A 45 1.54 -6.30 -11.52
C LEU A 45 0.49 -7.33 -11.06
N PRO A 46 0.92 -8.45 -10.46
CA PRO A 46 0.04 -9.36 -9.75
C PRO A 46 -0.79 -8.60 -8.69
N PRO A 47 -2.08 -8.93 -8.50
CA PRO A 47 -2.96 -8.20 -7.58
C PRO A 47 -2.42 -8.08 -6.15
N SER A 48 -1.76 -9.11 -5.62
CA SER A 48 -1.16 -9.08 -4.28
C SER A 48 -0.01 -8.06 -4.19
N ILE A 49 0.84 -7.99 -5.20
CA ILE A 49 1.95 -7.02 -5.26
C ILE A 49 1.39 -5.60 -5.44
N ALA A 50 0.44 -5.40 -6.36
CA ALA A 50 -0.19 -4.09 -6.55
C ALA A 50 -0.86 -3.57 -5.27
N VAL A 51 -1.55 -4.46 -4.53
CA VAL A 51 -2.16 -4.11 -3.24
C VAL A 51 -1.09 -3.83 -2.20
N TRP A 52 -0.03 -4.65 -2.08
CA TRP A 52 1.06 -4.38 -1.15
C TRP A 52 1.66 -2.99 -1.34
N LEU A 53 2.02 -2.64 -2.57
CA LEU A 53 2.63 -1.34 -2.90
C LEU A 53 1.68 -0.16 -2.68
N ALA A 54 0.41 -0.32 -3.05
CA ALA A 54 -0.60 0.70 -2.77
C ALA A 54 -0.82 0.88 -1.26
N THR A 55 -0.85 -0.21 -0.50
CA THR A 55 -1.02 -0.19 0.96
C THR A 55 0.17 0.48 1.65
N THR A 56 1.41 0.08 1.37
CA THR A 56 2.59 0.68 2.01
C THR A 56 2.75 2.15 1.67
N THR A 57 2.49 2.54 0.42
CA THR A 57 2.45 3.95 0.01
C THR A 57 1.39 4.71 0.79
N HIS A 58 0.16 4.19 0.87
CA HIS A 58 -0.94 4.83 1.61
C HIS A 58 -0.63 4.96 3.10
N VAL A 59 -0.14 3.90 3.74
CA VAL A 59 0.24 3.93 5.17
C VAL A 59 1.33 4.97 5.41
N ARG A 60 2.36 4.99 4.57
CA ARG A 60 3.46 5.95 4.67
C ARG A 60 2.96 7.40 4.61
N HIS A 61 2.18 7.74 3.59
CA HIS A 61 1.73 9.13 3.41
C HIS A 61 0.60 9.54 4.39
N CYS A 62 -0.31 8.64 4.73
CA CYS A 62 -1.52 9.00 5.47
C CYS A 62 -1.45 8.72 6.98
N HIS A 63 -0.55 7.85 7.43
CA HIS A 63 -0.51 7.39 8.83
C HIS A 63 0.84 7.64 9.52
N THR A 64 1.75 8.36 8.88
CA THR A 64 3.08 8.70 9.41
C THR A 64 3.47 10.14 9.08
N ASP A 65 4.57 10.60 9.67
CA ASP A 65 5.13 11.93 9.42
C ASP A 65 6.00 12.00 8.15
N TYR A 66 5.88 11.04 7.23
CA TYR A 66 6.73 10.95 6.03
C TYR A 66 6.75 12.25 5.21
N ASP A 67 5.58 12.83 4.92
CA ASP A 67 5.49 14.07 4.13
C ASP A 67 6.08 15.27 4.89
N THR A 68 5.97 15.29 6.21
CA THR A 68 6.60 16.30 7.07
C THR A 68 8.12 16.18 7.00
N LEU A 69 8.69 14.98 7.12
CA LEU A 69 10.13 14.74 7.03
C LEU A 69 10.69 15.18 5.67
N LEU A 70 9.98 14.89 4.57
CA LEU A 70 10.38 15.38 3.25
C LEU A 70 10.36 16.92 3.18
N ALA A 71 9.34 17.57 3.75
CA ALA A 71 9.25 19.03 3.79
C ALA A 71 10.36 19.67 4.64
N GLU A 72 10.85 18.97 5.67
CA GLU A 72 11.98 19.36 6.51
C GLU A 72 13.35 19.13 5.83
N GLY A 73 13.37 18.53 4.64
CA GLY A 73 14.57 18.34 3.84
C GLY A 73 15.30 17.02 4.07
N TYR A 74 14.69 16.06 4.77
CA TYR A 74 15.19 14.70 4.78
C TYR A 74 15.06 14.09 3.39
N ASP A 75 16.06 13.29 3.00
CA ASP A 75 15.92 12.46 1.81
C ASP A 75 14.89 11.33 2.05
N ARG A 76 14.53 10.65 0.96
CA ARG A 76 13.49 9.62 1.00
C ARG A 76 13.87 8.41 1.84
N ASP A 77 15.14 8.04 1.86
CA ASP A 77 15.60 6.83 2.53
C ASP A 77 15.67 7.07 4.05
N ALA A 78 16.17 8.25 4.46
CA ALA A 78 16.10 8.71 5.84
C ALA A 78 14.63 8.81 6.30
N ALA A 79 13.76 9.44 5.51
CA ALA A 79 12.34 9.57 5.87
C ALA A 79 11.66 8.20 5.97
N ARG A 80 11.95 7.25 5.06
CA ARG A 80 11.45 5.86 5.11
C ARG A 80 11.92 5.14 6.37
N PHE A 81 13.19 5.30 6.72
CA PHE A 81 13.77 4.71 7.92
C PHE A 81 13.05 5.18 9.19
N PHE A 82 12.77 6.48 9.32
CA PHE A 82 12.11 7.01 10.52
C PHE A 82 10.66 6.56 10.69
N VAL A 83 9.94 6.30 9.58
CA VAL A 83 8.50 6.00 9.65
C VAL A 83 8.20 4.50 9.67
N VAL A 84 9.18 3.64 9.41
CA VAL A 84 8.98 2.19 9.25
C VAL A 84 8.30 1.53 10.45
N ASP A 85 8.67 1.89 11.67
CA ASP A 85 8.07 1.35 12.89
C ASP A 85 6.60 1.73 12.97
N ARG A 86 6.28 3.01 12.71
CA ARG A 86 4.90 3.48 12.70
C ARG A 86 4.08 2.81 11.59
N MET A 87 4.67 2.60 10.42
CA MET A 87 4.01 1.85 9.35
C MET A 87 3.66 0.43 9.81
N ASN A 88 4.59 -0.26 10.46
CA ASN A 88 4.41 -1.63 10.93
C ASN A 88 3.40 -1.74 12.08
N GLU A 89 3.28 -0.72 12.94
CA GLU A 89 2.20 -0.64 13.92
C GLU A 89 0.81 -0.62 13.25
N ILE A 90 0.64 0.24 12.23
CA ILE A 90 -0.63 0.36 11.50
C ILE A 90 -0.96 -0.95 10.76
N LEU A 91 0.02 -1.51 10.06
CA LEU A 91 -0.13 -2.79 9.38
C LEU A 91 -0.53 -3.90 10.36
N THR A 92 0.12 -3.96 11.52
CA THR A 92 -0.24 -4.92 12.59
C THR A 92 -1.66 -4.70 13.10
N GLN A 93 -2.08 -3.45 13.33
CA GLN A 93 -3.45 -3.13 13.74
C GLN A 93 -4.50 -3.57 12.71
N TRP A 94 -4.17 -3.51 11.42
CA TRP A 94 -5.05 -4.00 10.35
C TRP A 94 -4.99 -5.53 10.16
N GLY A 95 -4.17 -6.23 10.95
CA GLY A 95 -3.96 -7.67 10.86
C GLY A 95 -3.13 -8.08 9.64
N ALA A 96 -2.18 -7.25 9.22
CA ALA A 96 -1.46 -7.45 7.98
C ALA A 96 -0.67 -8.77 7.96
N ALA A 97 -0.81 -9.56 6.88
CA ALA A 97 -0.06 -10.80 6.69
C ALA A 97 1.43 -10.59 6.36
N ARG A 98 1.86 -9.33 6.17
CA ARG A 98 3.22 -8.90 5.85
C ARG A 98 3.50 -7.55 6.50
N LEU A 99 4.75 -7.35 6.93
CA LEU A 99 5.29 -6.09 7.44
C LEU A 99 6.40 -5.56 6.53
N VAL A 100 6.73 -4.28 6.70
CA VAL A 100 7.85 -3.64 6.00
C VAL A 100 9.15 -3.97 6.72
N ASP A 101 10.15 -4.39 5.97
CA ASP A 101 11.50 -4.62 6.48
C ASP A 101 12.37 -3.37 6.21
N PRO A 102 12.98 -2.74 7.22
CA PRO A 102 13.82 -1.56 7.02
C PRO A 102 15.14 -1.86 6.28
N GLU A 103 15.60 -3.12 6.28
CA GLU A 103 16.84 -3.53 5.64
C GLU A 103 16.62 -4.00 4.19
N VAL A 104 15.38 -4.38 3.86
CA VAL A 104 15.01 -4.81 2.51
C VAL A 104 14.19 -3.70 1.86
N GLU A 105 14.74 -3.08 0.83
CA GLU A 105 14.04 -2.12 -0.01
C GLU A 105 12.83 -2.83 -0.66
N ASP A 106 11.65 -2.71 -0.04
CA ASP A 106 10.46 -3.48 -0.38
C ASP A 106 9.91 -3.09 -1.76
N LEU A 107 10.47 -3.65 -2.84
CA LEU A 107 10.03 -3.61 -4.24
C LEU A 107 9.21 -2.37 -4.62
N GLU A 108 9.71 -1.17 -4.34
CA GLU A 108 8.96 0.04 -4.67
C GLU A 108 8.85 0.21 -6.18
N ILE A 109 7.76 0.86 -6.60
CA ILE A 109 7.43 1.14 -8.01
C ILE A 109 8.58 1.83 -8.74
N GLU A 110 9.45 2.55 -8.03
CA GLU A 110 10.63 3.22 -8.59
C GLU A 110 11.65 2.26 -9.24
N GLN A 111 11.62 0.96 -8.89
CA GLN A 111 12.48 -0.06 -9.49
C GLN A 111 11.87 -0.76 -10.71
N PHE A 112 10.60 -0.51 -11.04
CA PHE A 112 9.95 -1.04 -12.23
C PHE A 112 9.83 0.07 -13.28
N PRO A 113 10.72 0.09 -14.30
CA PRO A 113 10.55 1.04 -15.40
C PRO A 113 9.18 0.81 -16.07
N ALA A 114 8.51 1.92 -16.35
CA ALA A 114 7.16 1.98 -16.93
C ALA A 114 7.05 1.29 -18.29
#